data_AF-A0A7S4J7Y6-F1
#
_entry.id   AF-A0A7S4J7Y6-F1
#
_cell.length_a   1.000
_cell.length_b   1.000
_cell.length_c   1.000
_cell.angle_alpha   90.00
_cell.angle_beta   90.00
_cell.angle_gamma   90.00
#
_symmetry.space_group_name_H-M   'P 1'
#
loop_
_entity.id
_entity.type
_entity.pdbx_description
1 polymer ?
#
loop_
_entity_poly.entity_id
_entity_poly.type
_entity_poly.pdbx_seq_one_letter_code
_entity_poly.pdbx_strand_id
1 'polypeptide(L)'
;MVFSKTAAELRLVRRETVISTAESADKLKESGCGSREDLRDWNCIGRKLHLAQISLQNKLSKKAASEAAASADSQANGTKNNHVPKAGDIFQADICIRLEEDANLQYIFNGMIANCSEDVKSLASMNQESFNDVRVNRGEYVCFEITRAIDKILAKIFQLSRLYAPGGLKDHFLGRQAKIRAFGLIVSGNRRDFESACDKVRAFFVETSKNPNLSKNLINQSIPFFLCLVNHETLYSQVTDLKLSVERLTETTEGLKETTEGLKETTEGLKETTEGLK
;
A
#
# COMPACT_ATOMS: atom_id res chain seq x y z
N MET A 1 -13.71 26.50 -8.42
CA MET A 1 -12.82 26.05 -9.51
C MET A 1 -12.63 24.56 -9.34
N VAL A 2 -13.41 23.74 -10.05
CA VAL A 2 -13.34 22.27 -9.96
C VAL A 2 -12.47 21.80 -11.11
N PHE A 3 -11.19 21.56 -10.85
CA PHE A 3 -10.33 20.88 -11.80
C PHE A 3 -10.62 19.39 -11.69
N SER A 4 -11.43 18.89 -12.62
CA SER A 4 -11.67 17.47 -12.85
C SER A 4 -10.45 16.88 -13.57
N LYS A 5 -9.35 16.67 -12.86
CA LYS A 5 -8.26 15.83 -13.36
C LYS A 5 -8.62 14.36 -13.17
N THR A 6 -8.25 13.53 -14.15
CA THR A 6 -8.37 12.08 -14.01
C THR A 6 -7.26 11.52 -13.12
N ALA A 7 -7.41 10.32 -12.55
CA ALA A 7 -6.39 9.68 -11.71
C ALA A 7 -5.01 9.61 -12.39
N ALA A 8 -4.98 9.50 -13.72
CA ALA A 8 -3.78 9.44 -14.54
C ALA A 8 -2.99 10.76 -14.60
N GLU A 9 -3.60 11.89 -14.24
CA GLU A 9 -2.99 13.22 -14.32
C GLU A 9 -2.49 13.73 -12.96
N LEU A 10 -2.73 12.98 -11.88
CA LEU A 10 -2.31 13.35 -10.53
C LEU A 10 -0.81 13.13 -10.35
N ARG A 11 -0.09 14.19 -9.96
CA ARG A 11 1.32 14.08 -9.58
C ARG A 11 1.45 13.51 -8.18
N LEU A 12 2.12 12.36 -8.08
CA LEU A 12 2.21 11.59 -6.86
C LEU A 12 3.60 11.01 -6.62
N VAL A 13 4.00 10.94 -5.35
CA VAL A 13 5.26 10.31 -4.93
C VAL A 13 4.95 9.07 -4.11
N ARG A 14 5.45 7.91 -4.54
CA ARG A 14 5.27 6.63 -3.86
C ARG A 14 6.39 6.35 -2.86
N ARG A 15 6.03 5.74 -1.73
CA ARG A 15 6.95 5.18 -0.75
C ARG A 15 6.62 3.71 -0.57
N GLU A 16 7.55 2.84 -0.92
CA GLU A 16 7.28 1.40 -0.95
C GLU A 16 7.93 0.68 0.22
N THR A 17 9.15 1.06 0.60
CA THR A 17 9.90 0.35 1.64
C THR A 17 10.65 1.30 2.56
N VAL A 18 10.86 0.85 3.80
CA VAL A 18 11.85 1.40 4.73
C VAL A 18 12.72 0.26 5.25
N ILE A 19 14.03 0.48 5.21
CA ILE A 19 15.01 -0.41 5.82
C ILE A 19 15.26 0.11 7.23
N SER A 20 15.08 -0.75 8.23
CA SER A 20 15.28 -0.42 9.63
C SER A 20 16.72 -0.03 9.90
N THR A 21 16.94 1.13 10.51
CA THR A 21 18.21 1.54 11.12
C THR A 21 18.30 1.02 12.56
N ALA A 22 19.43 1.23 13.24
CA ALA A 22 19.53 0.96 14.67
C ALA A 22 18.50 1.78 15.48
N GLU A 23 18.39 3.08 15.18
CA GLU A 23 17.43 3.99 15.82
C GLU A 23 15.98 3.52 15.64
N SER A 24 15.59 3.12 14.42
CA SER A 24 14.22 2.65 14.20
C SER A 24 13.94 1.28 14.81
N ALA A 25 14.94 0.40 14.86
CA ALA A 25 14.83 -0.88 15.54
C ALA A 25 14.65 -0.70 17.05
N ASP A 26 15.43 0.20 17.66
CA ASP A 26 15.33 0.51 19.08
C ASP A 26 13.99 1.18 19.40
N LYS A 27 13.50 2.10 18.55
CA LYS A 27 12.15 2.67 18.67
C LYS A 27 11.06 1.58 18.72
N LEU A 28 11.11 0.58 17.84
CA LEU A 28 10.14 -0.53 17.85
C LEU A 28 10.24 -1.41 19.09
N LYS A 29 11.46 -1.62 19.63
CA LYS A 29 11.65 -2.36 20.88
C LYS A 29 11.08 -1.60 22.07
N GLU A 30 11.37 -0.30 22.16
CA GLU A 30 10.93 0.57 23.26
C GLU A 30 9.40 0.74 23.27
N SER A 31 8.79 0.93 22.10
CA SER A 31 7.33 1.06 21.99
C SER A 31 6.61 -0.28 22.19
N GLY A 32 7.29 -1.39 21.89
CA GLY A 32 6.71 -2.72 21.79
C GLY A 32 5.82 -2.91 20.56
N CYS A 33 5.77 -1.94 19.65
CA CYS A 33 4.94 -1.99 18.46
C CYS A 33 5.42 -3.10 17.51
N GLY A 34 4.53 -4.03 17.18
CA GLY A 34 4.89 -5.19 16.37
C GLY A 34 5.65 -6.29 17.12
N SER A 35 5.78 -6.19 18.45
CA SER A 35 6.37 -7.23 19.29
C SER A 35 5.51 -8.50 19.34
N ARG A 36 6.04 -9.57 19.94
CA ARG A 36 5.31 -10.83 20.12
C ARG A 36 4.16 -10.66 21.13
N GLU A 37 4.37 -9.86 22.16
CA GLU A 37 3.38 -9.51 23.18
C GLU A 37 2.24 -8.71 22.54
N ASP A 38 2.57 -7.69 21.75
CA ASP A 38 1.61 -6.90 20.96
C ASP A 38 0.81 -7.84 20.04
N LEU A 39 1.48 -8.67 19.23
CA LEU A 39 0.81 -9.66 18.38
C LEU A 39 -0.10 -10.61 19.15
N ARG A 40 0.30 -11.06 20.34
CA ARG A 40 -0.49 -11.96 21.18
C ARG A 40 -1.77 -11.28 21.65
N ASP A 41 -1.67 -10.03 22.06
CA ASP A 41 -2.80 -9.22 22.52
C ASP A 41 -3.76 -8.89 21.36
N TRP A 42 -3.23 -8.52 20.18
CA TRP A 42 -4.03 -8.38 18.94
C TRP A 42 -4.79 -9.67 18.61
N ASN A 43 -4.11 -10.81 18.62
CA ASN A 43 -4.72 -12.11 18.33
C ASN A 43 -5.73 -12.54 19.40
N CYS A 44 -5.55 -12.12 20.66
CA CYS A 44 -6.51 -12.36 21.73
C CYS A 44 -7.85 -11.65 21.45
N ILE A 45 -7.81 -10.36 21.12
CA ILE A 45 -9.02 -9.59 20.76
C ILE A 45 -9.61 -10.11 19.45
N GLY A 46 -8.77 -10.30 18.42
CA GLY A 46 -9.22 -10.80 17.12
C GLY A 46 -9.95 -12.14 17.23
N ARG A 47 -9.47 -13.07 18.07
CA ARG A 47 -10.12 -14.36 18.32
C ARG A 47 -11.50 -14.21 18.94
N LYS A 48 -11.67 -13.32 19.92
CA LYS A 48 -12.98 -13.04 20.55
C LYS A 48 -14.01 -12.53 19.55
N LEU A 49 -13.55 -11.86 18.49
CA LEU A 49 -14.37 -11.27 17.43
C LEU A 49 -14.44 -12.16 16.17
N HIS A 50 -13.94 -13.39 16.23
CA HIS A 50 -13.91 -14.32 15.10
C HIS A 50 -13.18 -13.75 13.86
N LEU A 51 -12.12 -12.96 14.08
CA LEU A 51 -11.16 -12.56 13.06
C LEU A 51 -10.04 -13.60 12.97
N ALA A 52 -9.53 -13.80 11.75
CA ALA A 52 -8.40 -14.68 11.53
C ALA A 52 -7.14 -14.14 12.23
N GLN A 53 -6.36 -15.06 12.78
CA GLN A 53 -5.17 -14.71 13.56
C GLN A 53 -4.02 -14.30 12.65
N ILE A 54 -3.30 -13.28 13.08
CA ILE A 54 -2.09 -12.80 12.44
C ILE A 54 -0.99 -13.82 12.69
N SER A 55 -0.40 -14.33 11.61
CA SER A 55 0.87 -15.07 11.66
C SER A 55 1.99 -14.21 11.09
N LEU A 56 3.09 -14.07 11.84
CA LEU A 56 4.33 -13.50 11.32
C LEU A 56 5.02 -14.55 10.43
N GLN A 57 4.48 -14.80 9.24
CA GLN A 57 5.28 -15.41 8.19
C GLN A 57 6.13 -14.30 7.57
N ASN A 58 7.36 -14.17 8.05
CA ASN A 58 8.34 -13.27 7.48
C ASN A 58 8.49 -13.57 5.97
N LYS A 59 7.92 -12.71 5.10
CA LYS A 59 8.38 -12.56 3.71
C LYS A 59 9.85 -12.05 3.64
N LEU A 60 10.49 -11.82 4.79
CA LEU A 60 11.89 -11.45 4.95
C LEU A 60 12.91 -12.57 4.68
N SER A 61 12.50 -13.83 4.46
CA SER A 61 13.46 -14.93 4.22
C SER A 61 13.58 -15.43 2.78
N LYS A 62 12.69 -15.06 1.85
CA LYS A 62 12.73 -15.64 0.49
C LYS A 62 13.77 -15.04 -0.46
N LYS A 63 14.41 -13.92 -0.11
CA LYS A 63 15.49 -13.34 -0.92
C LYS A 63 16.89 -13.54 -0.33
N ALA A 64 17.00 -13.76 0.99
CA ALA A 64 18.26 -14.12 1.63
C ALA A 64 18.56 -15.64 1.59
N ALA A 65 17.54 -16.48 1.46
CA ALA A 65 17.71 -17.93 1.42
C ALA A 65 18.20 -18.47 0.05
N SER A 66 18.10 -17.70 -1.04
CA SER A 66 18.60 -18.17 -2.35
C SER A 66 20.10 -17.92 -2.55
N GLU A 67 20.73 -17.09 -1.74
CA GLU A 67 22.17 -16.79 -1.84
C GLU A 67 23.01 -17.51 -0.77
N ALA A 68 22.39 -17.95 0.34
CA ALA A 68 23.08 -18.70 1.41
C ALA A 68 23.05 -20.23 1.23
N ALA A 69 22.32 -20.76 0.24
CA ALA A 69 22.14 -22.20 0.03
C ALA A 69 23.35 -22.89 -0.65
N ALA A 70 24.45 -22.18 -0.90
CA ALA A 70 25.66 -22.74 -1.52
C ALA A 70 26.73 -23.20 -0.51
N SER A 71 26.51 -23.07 0.81
CA SER A 71 27.50 -23.57 1.78
C SER A 71 26.88 -23.92 3.13
N ALA A 72 27.10 -25.18 3.52
CA ALA A 72 26.99 -25.79 4.85
C ALA A 72 25.67 -26.50 5.22
N ASP A 73 25.80 -27.83 5.29
CA ASP A 73 25.08 -28.74 6.17
C ASP A 73 25.02 -28.21 7.61
N SER A 74 23.81 -28.07 8.17
CA SER A 74 23.58 -28.35 9.59
C SER A 74 22.08 -28.38 9.93
N GLN A 75 21.66 -29.53 10.44
CA GLN A 75 20.54 -29.81 11.36
C GLN A 75 19.58 -28.64 11.66
N ALA A 76 18.41 -28.65 11.02
CA ALA A 76 17.29 -27.77 11.34
C ALA A 76 16.52 -28.31 12.57
N ASN A 77 16.95 -27.94 13.76
CA ASN A 77 16.15 -28.08 14.97
C ASN A 77 15.26 -26.83 15.13
N GLY A 78 13.95 -27.04 15.16
CA GLY A 78 12.93 -25.98 15.14
C GLY A 78 13.05 -25.02 16.33
N THR A 79 13.79 -23.92 16.13
CA THR A 79 13.84 -22.82 17.08
C THR A 79 12.66 -21.89 16.81
N LYS A 80 11.76 -21.77 17.79
CA LYS A 80 10.68 -20.78 17.82
C LYS A 80 11.30 -19.39 17.63
N ASN A 81 11.15 -18.82 16.43
CA ASN A 81 11.70 -17.52 16.06
C ASN A 81 11.17 -16.42 16.99
N ASN A 82 12.00 -15.97 17.94
CA ASN A 82 11.82 -14.70 18.64
C ASN A 82 12.29 -13.59 17.70
N HIS A 83 11.42 -13.14 16.78
CA HIS A 83 11.77 -12.03 15.90
C HIS A 83 11.73 -10.72 16.71
N VAL A 84 12.90 -10.33 17.21
CA VAL A 84 13.15 -9.00 17.77
C VAL A 84 13.47 -8.07 16.59
N PRO A 85 12.84 -6.89 16.48
CA PRO A 85 13.17 -5.91 15.46
C PRO A 85 14.66 -5.60 15.46
N LYS A 86 15.30 -5.65 14.30
CA LYS A 86 16.73 -5.37 14.14
C LYS A 86 17.01 -4.44 12.96
N ALA A 87 18.17 -3.80 13.00
CA ALA A 87 18.67 -3.06 11.85
C ALA A 87 18.78 -3.99 10.63
N GLY A 88 18.44 -3.48 9.46
CA GLY A 88 18.36 -4.24 8.21
C GLY A 88 17.03 -4.93 7.94
N ASP A 89 16.10 -4.99 8.90
CA ASP A 89 14.74 -5.47 8.63
C ASP A 89 14.05 -4.54 7.62
N ILE A 90 13.39 -5.12 6.62
CA ILE A 90 12.67 -4.38 5.57
C ILE A 90 11.17 -4.38 5.89
N PHE A 91 10.60 -3.19 5.94
CA PHE A 91 9.16 -2.98 6.03
C PHE A 91 8.64 -2.43 4.72
N GLN A 92 7.55 -3.01 4.23
CA GLN A 92 6.94 -2.65 2.97
C GLN A 92 5.54 -2.08 3.21
N ALA A 93 5.16 -1.06 2.45
CA ALA A 93 3.79 -0.59 2.29
C ALA A 93 3.29 -0.99 0.90
N ASP A 94 2.04 -1.43 0.78
CA ASP A 94 1.47 -1.72 -0.54
C ASP A 94 1.14 -0.42 -1.30
N ILE A 95 0.52 0.54 -0.61
CA ILE A 95 0.22 1.88 -1.14
C ILE A 95 0.57 2.92 -0.08
N CYS A 96 1.59 3.73 -0.34
CA CYS A 96 1.82 4.96 0.40
C CYS A 96 2.17 6.08 -0.58
N ILE A 97 1.27 7.05 -0.70
CA ILE A 97 1.33 8.07 -1.74
C ILE A 97 1.25 9.46 -1.10
N ARG A 98 2.20 10.33 -1.46
CA ARG A 98 2.13 11.78 -1.19
C ARG A 98 1.62 12.50 -2.43
N LEU A 99 0.61 13.36 -2.27
CA LEU A 99 0.12 14.17 -3.38
C LEU A 99 0.95 15.44 -3.54
N GLU A 100 1.16 15.85 -4.79
CA GLU A 100 1.82 17.14 -5.10
C GLU A 100 0.84 18.27 -5.42
N GLU A 101 -0.46 17.96 -5.37
CA GLU A 101 -1.59 18.86 -5.59
C GLU A 101 -2.77 18.44 -4.69
N ASP A 102 -3.76 19.33 -4.53
CA ASP A 102 -4.98 18.98 -3.80
C ASP A 102 -5.87 18.07 -4.65
N ALA A 103 -6.42 17.00 -4.07
CA ALA A 103 -7.40 16.14 -4.73
C ALA A 103 -8.35 15.48 -3.74
N ASN A 104 -9.53 15.08 -4.21
CA ASN A 104 -10.41 14.22 -3.42
C ASN A 104 -9.91 12.77 -3.49
N LEU A 105 -10.01 12.06 -2.36
CA LEU A 105 -9.53 10.68 -2.19
C LEU A 105 -10.14 9.73 -3.24
N GLN A 106 -11.42 9.89 -3.55
CA GLN A 106 -12.10 9.07 -4.57
C GLN A 106 -11.43 9.12 -5.94
N TYR A 107 -10.78 10.23 -6.31
CA TYR A 107 -10.09 10.34 -7.59
C TYR A 107 -8.79 9.52 -7.63
N ILE A 108 -8.15 9.29 -6.49
CA ILE A 108 -6.94 8.45 -6.38
C ILE A 108 -7.27 7.00 -6.71
N PHE A 109 -8.46 6.54 -6.35
CA PHE A 109 -8.93 5.16 -6.54
C PHE A 109 -9.98 5.02 -7.65
N ASN A 110 -10.15 6.07 -8.47
CA ASN A 110 -11.09 6.03 -9.58
C ASN A 110 -10.71 4.90 -10.56
N GLY A 111 -11.71 4.16 -11.04
CA GLY A 111 -11.52 2.93 -11.80
C GLY A 111 -11.29 1.70 -10.91
N MET A 112 -10.54 1.80 -9.81
CA MET A 112 -10.27 0.64 -8.95
C MET A 112 -11.50 0.21 -8.14
N ILE A 113 -12.30 1.17 -7.68
CA ILE A 113 -13.52 0.93 -6.90
C ILE A 113 -14.72 1.36 -7.76
N ALA A 114 -15.55 0.41 -8.17
CA ALA A 114 -16.65 0.65 -9.11
C ALA A 114 -17.83 1.38 -8.46
N ASN A 115 -18.27 0.96 -7.27
CA ASN A 115 -19.38 1.60 -6.56
C ASN A 115 -18.94 2.03 -5.15
N CYS A 116 -18.40 3.24 -5.02
CA CYS A 116 -17.92 3.75 -3.73
C CYS A 116 -18.98 3.74 -2.62
N SER A 117 -20.26 3.89 -2.96
CA SER A 117 -21.34 3.94 -1.96
C SER A 117 -21.61 2.58 -1.28
N GLU A 118 -21.40 1.49 -2.02
CA GLU A 118 -21.62 0.12 -1.53
C GLU A 118 -20.32 -0.56 -1.11
N ASP A 119 -19.25 -0.32 -1.87
CA ASP A 119 -17.98 -1.04 -1.79
C ASP A 119 -17.01 -0.41 -0.78
N VAL A 120 -17.30 0.78 -0.27
CA VAL A 120 -16.45 1.45 0.72
C VAL A 120 -17.18 1.60 2.04
N LYS A 121 -16.53 1.18 3.12
CA LYS A 121 -17.05 1.27 4.48
C LYS A 121 -16.02 1.96 5.37
N SER A 122 -16.44 3.00 6.10
CA SER A 122 -15.61 3.58 7.16
C SER A 122 -15.45 2.58 8.30
N LEU A 123 -14.22 2.35 8.74
CA LEU A 123 -13.85 1.51 9.87
C LEU A 123 -13.52 2.30 11.13
N ALA A 124 -13.18 3.59 11.00
CA ALA A 124 -12.87 4.44 12.14
C ALA A 124 -14.17 4.81 12.88
N SER A 125 -14.29 4.41 14.14
CA SER A 125 -15.48 4.73 14.96
C SER A 125 -15.58 6.22 15.28
N MET A 126 -14.43 6.90 15.42
CA MET A 126 -14.32 8.31 15.80
C MET A 126 -14.43 9.28 14.62
N ASN A 127 -14.42 8.77 13.38
CA ASN A 127 -14.48 9.60 12.18
C ASN A 127 -15.46 9.00 11.16
N GLN A 128 -16.55 9.72 10.91
CA GLN A 128 -17.64 9.33 10.03
C GLN A 128 -17.57 10.03 8.65
N GLU A 129 -16.45 10.68 8.33
CA GLU A 129 -16.26 11.33 7.03
C GLU A 129 -16.43 10.32 5.89
N SER A 130 -17.24 10.69 4.89
CA SER A 130 -17.46 9.87 3.70
C SER A 130 -16.21 9.80 2.85
N PHE A 131 -15.94 8.65 2.26
CA PHE A 131 -14.81 8.45 1.35
C PHE A 131 -14.79 9.47 0.19
N ASN A 132 -15.97 9.87 -0.30
CA ASN A 132 -16.11 10.81 -1.41
C ASN A 132 -15.78 12.25 -1.01
N ASP A 133 -15.85 12.57 0.29
CA ASP A 133 -15.70 13.92 0.82
C ASP A 133 -14.30 14.18 1.38
N VAL A 134 -13.47 13.14 1.50
CA VAL A 134 -12.09 13.26 1.98
C VAL A 134 -11.26 14.04 0.95
N ARG A 135 -11.03 15.33 1.25
CA ARG A 135 -10.04 16.15 0.54
C ARG A 135 -8.63 15.90 1.09
N VAL A 136 -7.73 15.50 0.20
CA VAL A 136 -6.30 15.32 0.47
C VAL A 136 -5.57 16.55 -0.05
N ASN A 137 -4.90 17.26 0.85
CA ASN A 137 -4.16 18.47 0.49
C ASN A 137 -2.77 18.11 -0.03
N ARG A 138 -2.21 19.02 -0.83
CA ARG A 138 -0.82 18.94 -1.27
C ARG A 138 0.14 18.66 -0.11
N GLY A 139 0.97 17.64 -0.28
CA GLY A 139 1.97 17.20 0.69
C GLY A 139 1.46 16.20 1.73
N GLU A 140 0.16 15.93 1.80
CA GLU A 140 -0.40 14.89 2.66
C GLU A 140 -0.27 13.50 2.05
N TYR A 141 -0.32 12.49 2.92
CA TYR A 141 -0.16 11.09 2.57
C TYR A 141 -1.48 10.32 2.65
N VAL A 142 -1.62 9.36 1.74
CA VAL A 142 -2.67 8.34 1.73
C VAL A 142 -1.99 6.98 1.83
N CYS A 143 -2.40 6.15 2.80
CA CYS A 143 -1.72 4.91 3.17
C CYS A 143 -2.69 3.72 3.17
N PHE A 144 -2.59 2.83 2.19
CA PHE A 144 -3.48 1.68 2.04
C PHE A 144 -2.67 0.37 1.98
N GLU A 145 -3.23 -0.70 2.52
CA GLU A 145 -2.74 -2.06 2.31
C GLU A 145 -3.71 -2.86 1.44
N ILE A 146 -3.19 -3.83 0.70
CA ILE A 146 -3.98 -4.64 -0.24
C ILE A 146 -3.92 -6.11 0.17
N THR A 147 -5.06 -6.78 0.23
CA THR A 147 -5.12 -8.24 0.40
C THR A 147 -6.16 -8.88 -0.49
N ARG A 148 -5.84 -10.05 -1.03
CA ARG A 148 -6.80 -10.86 -1.80
C ARG A 148 -7.74 -11.69 -0.93
N ALA A 149 -7.44 -11.78 0.37
CA ALA A 149 -8.15 -12.63 1.29
C ALA A 149 -8.63 -11.81 2.49
N ILE A 150 -9.94 -11.85 2.73
CA ILE A 150 -10.64 -11.15 3.81
C ILE A 150 -10.10 -11.59 5.18
N ASP A 151 -9.69 -12.85 5.32
CA ASP A 151 -9.09 -13.39 6.55
C ASP A 151 -7.73 -12.76 6.89
N LYS A 152 -7.07 -12.05 5.96
CA LYS A 152 -5.82 -11.33 6.20
C LYS A 152 -6.00 -9.86 6.58
N ILE A 153 -7.24 -9.36 6.67
CA ILE A 153 -7.50 -7.95 7.04
C ILE A 153 -6.78 -7.56 8.32
N LEU A 154 -6.90 -8.35 9.38
CA LEU A 154 -6.28 -8.02 10.67
C LEU A 154 -4.74 -7.95 10.58
N ALA A 155 -4.13 -8.81 9.76
CA ALA A 155 -2.69 -8.78 9.51
C ALA A 155 -2.26 -7.50 8.78
N LYS A 156 -3.09 -6.99 7.86
CA LYS A 156 -2.82 -5.74 7.16
C LYS A 156 -3.03 -4.50 8.03
N ILE A 157 -4.01 -4.51 8.93
CA ILE A 157 -4.15 -3.46 9.95
C ILE A 157 -2.93 -3.45 10.89
N PHE A 158 -2.43 -4.63 11.26
CA PHE A 158 -1.20 -4.74 12.06
C PHE A 158 0.02 -4.19 11.32
N GLN A 159 0.15 -4.42 10.01
CA GLN A 159 1.21 -3.85 9.18
C GLN A 159 1.11 -2.31 9.10
N LEU A 160 -0.10 -1.76 8.88
CA LEU A 160 -0.34 -0.31 8.95
C LEU A 160 0.07 0.25 10.32
N SER A 161 -0.26 -0.45 11.40
CA SER A 161 0.05 -0.03 12.77
C SER A 161 1.56 0.02 13.00
N ARG A 162 2.32 -1.00 12.57
CA ARG A 162 3.79 -1.00 12.65
C ARG A 162 4.42 0.16 11.89
N LEU A 163 3.86 0.50 10.73
CA LEU A 163 4.38 1.60 9.91
C LEU A 163 3.98 2.98 10.45
N TYR A 164 2.75 3.16 10.91
CA TYR A 164 2.16 4.50 11.04
C TYR A 164 1.63 4.86 12.42
N ALA A 165 1.56 3.92 13.37
CA ALA A 165 1.22 4.25 14.75
C ALA A 165 2.28 5.14 15.40
N PRO A 166 1.97 5.87 16.49
CA PRO A 166 2.94 6.72 17.19
C PRO A 166 4.24 5.98 17.59
N GLY A 167 4.09 4.75 18.10
CA GLY A 167 5.19 3.85 18.44
C GLY A 167 5.86 3.16 17.24
N GLY A 168 5.33 3.35 16.03
CA GLY A 168 5.79 2.72 14.80
C GLY A 168 6.85 3.53 14.04
N LEU A 169 6.97 3.23 12.75
CA LEU A 169 8.04 3.73 11.88
C LEU A 169 7.73 5.02 11.12
N LYS A 170 6.61 5.71 11.41
CA LYS A 170 6.10 6.83 10.60
C LYS A 170 7.19 7.85 10.30
N ASP A 171 7.92 8.27 11.32
CA ASP A 171 8.90 9.35 11.20
C ASP A 171 10.15 8.93 10.41
N HIS A 172 10.50 7.65 10.45
CA HIS A 172 11.59 7.08 9.67
C HIS A 172 11.18 6.82 8.23
N PHE A 173 9.90 6.52 8.00
CA PHE A 173 9.38 6.17 6.68
C PHE A 173 8.94 7.41 5.87
N LEU A 174 8.21 8.32 6.50
CA LEU A 174 7.60 9.49 5.87
C LEU A 174 8.26 10.81 6.28
N GLY A 175 8.93 10.83 7.44
CA GLY A 175 9.43 12.05 8.09
C GLY A 175 8.54 12.55 9.22
N ARG A 176 9.14 13.24 10.20
CA ARG A 176 8.45 13.72 11.42
C ARG A 176 7.24 14.62 11.10
N GLN A 177 7.38 15.51 10.12
CA GLN A 177 6.35 16.48 9.72
C GLN A 177 5.28 15.90 8.78
N ALA A 178 5.41 14.64 8.36
CA ALA A 178 4.44 14.03 7.45
C ALA A 178 3.06 13.94 8.09
N LYS A 179 2.03 14.35 7.33
CA LYS A 179 0.62 14.25 7.69
C LYS A 179 -0.04 13.18 6.86
N ILE A 180 -0.74 12.25 7.52
CA ILE A 180 -1.52 11.21 6.86
C ILE A 180 -2.98 11.65 6.88
N ARG A 181 -3.61 11.71 5.71
CA ARG A 181 -4.99 12.15 5.55
C ARG A 181 -6.01 11.02 5.59
N ALA A 182 -5.61 9.83 5.12
CA ALA A 182 -6.48 8.66 5.11
C ALA A 182 -5.66 7.37 5.19
N PHE A 183 -6.23 6.40 5.91
CA PHE A 183 -5.84 5.01 5.84
C PHE A 183 -6.88 4.20 5.06
N GLY A 184 -6.46 3.04 4.57
CA GLY A 184 -7.44 2.06 4.18
C GLY A 184 -6.90 0.69 3.84
N LEU A 185 -7.83 -0.18 3.49
CA LEU A 185 -7.57 -1.54 3.08
C LEU A 185 -8.36 -1.84 1.82
N ILE A 186 -7.68 -2.37 0.82
CA ILE A 186 -8.30 -2.84 -0.42
C ILE A 186 -8.35 -4.35 -0.34
N VAL A 187 -9.55 -4.89 -0.42
CA VAL A 187 -9.81 -6.33 -0.27
C VAL A 187 -10.60 -6.86 -1.44
N SER A 188 -10.26 -8.06 -1.89
CA SER A 188 -11.15 -8.84 -2.77
C SER A 188 -11.86 -9.93 -1.97
N GLY A 189 -13.08 -10.25 -2.37
CA GLY A 189 -13.88 -11.31 -1.78
C GLY A 189 -15.35 -11.16 -2.13
N ASN A 190 -16.21 -11.93 -1.47
CA ASN A 190 -17.65 -11.78 -1.64
C ASN A 190 -18.22 -10.73 -0.67
N ARG A 191 -19.38 -10.17 -1.02
CA ARG A 191 -20.06 -9.10 -0.27
C ARG A 191 -20.36 -9.48 1.18
N ARG A 192 -20.86 -10.69 1.40
CA ARG A 192 -21.30 -11.15 2.73
C ARG A 192 -20.13 -11.18 3.71
N ASP A 193 -19.01 -11.75 3.29
CA ASP A 193 -17.80 -11.82 4.11
C ASP A 193 -17.20 -10.43 4.34
N PHE A 194 -17.27 -9.54 3.34
CA PHE A 194 -16.83 -8.15 3.45
C PHE A 194 -17.62 -7.37 4.50
N GLU A 195 -18.96 -7.46 4.47
CA GLU A 195 -19.82 -6.82 5.47
C GLU A 195 -19.56 -7.37 6.87
N SER A 196 -19.49 -8.70 7.01
CA SER A 196 -19.16 -9.35 8.28
C SER A 196 -17.78 -8.90 8.80
N ALA A 197 -16.78 -8.77 7.92
CA ALA A 197 -15.46 -8.30 8.29
C ALA A 197 -15.46 -6.83 8.74
N CYS A 198 -16.24 -5.95 8.11
CA CYS A 198 -16.38 -4.56 8.53
C CYS A 198 -16.80 -4.46 10.00
N ASP A 199 -17.86 -5.17 10.38
CA ASP A 199 -18.41 -5.10 11.74
C ASP A 199 -17.44 -5.67 12.76
N LYS A 200 -16.79 -6.78 12.44
CA LYS A 200 -15.74 -7.38 13.29
C LYS A 200 -14.54 -6.45 13.46
N VAL A 201 -14.11 -5.76 12.41
CA VAL A 201 -12.98 -4.81 12.47
C VAL A 201 -13.34 -3.54 13.25
N ARG A 202 -14.55 -3.01 13.09
CA ARG A 202 -15.02 -1.90 13.93
C ARG A 202 -15.05 -2.29 15.40
N ALA A 203 -15.61 -3.47 15.72
CA ALA A 203 -15.59 -4.01 17.07
C ALA A 203 -14.14 -4.20 17.57
N PHE A 204 -13.22 -4.63 16.70
CA PHE A 204 -11.81 -4.76 17.04
C PHE A 204 -11.21 -3.41 17.44
N PHE A 205 -11.46 -2.34 16.68
CA PHE A 205 -10.98 -1.00 17.03
C PHE A 205 -11.55 -0.48 18.36
N VAL A 206 -12.82 -0.77 18.65
CA VAL A 206 -13.48 -0.43 19.91
C VAL A 206 -12.90 -1.21 21.10
N GLU A 207 -12.66 -2.51 20.95
CA GLU A 207 -12.08 -3.32 22.03
C GLU A 207 -10.59 -2.99 22.25
N THR A 208 -9.87 -2.70 21.17
CA THR A 208 -8.45 -2.34 21.23
C THR A 208 -8.23 -0.98 21.89
N SER A 209 -9.13 -0.01 21.69
CA SER A 209 -9.03 1.31 22.33
C SER A 209 -9.23 1.26 23.85
N LYS A 210 -9.93 0.23 24.36
CA LYS A 210 -10.09 -0.03 25.80
C LYS A 210 -8.84 -0.66 26.44
N ASN A 211 -7.89 -1.13 25.63
CA ASN A 211 -6.65 -1.73 26.11
C ASN A 211 -5.49 -0.71 26.04
N PRO A 212 -4.96 -0.22 27.17
CA PRO A 212 -3.89 0.78 27.18
C PRO A 212 -2.60 0.32 26.49
N ASN A 213 -2.30 -0.99 26.53
CA ASN A 213 -1.08 -1.53 25.93
C ASN A 213 -1.16 -1.56 24.40
N LEU A 214 -2.35 -1.78 23.85
CA LEU A 214 -2.56 -1.85 22.40
C LEU A 214 -2.90 -0.50 21.77
N SER A 215 -3.71 0.31 22.45
CA SER A 215 -4.18 1.61 21.94
C SER A 215 -3.04 2.55 21.55
N LYS A 216 -1.91 2.51 22.28
CA LYS A 216 -0.69 3.29 21.95
C LYS A 216 0.03 2.83 20.66
N ASN A 217 -0.15 1.56 20.29
CA ASN A 217 0.47 0.93 19.12
C ASN A 217 -0.49 0.85 17.93
N LEU A 218 -1.69 1.38 18.09
CA LEU A 218 -2.69 1.42 17.03
C LEU A 218 -2.52 2.70 16.21
N ILE A 219 -2.81 2.60 14.91
CA ILE A 219 -2.97 3.77 14.06
C ILE A 219 -4.00 4.76 14.65
N ASN A 220 -3.80 6.04 14.36
CA ASN A 220 -4.67 7.09 14.87
C ASN A 220 -6.09 6.99 14.29
N GLN A 221 -7.06 6.61 15.13
CA GLN A 221 -8.47 6.45 14.75
C GLN A 221 -9.19 7.78 14.48
N SER A 222 -8.57 8.94 14.71
CA SER A 222 -9.13 10.24 14.28
C SER A 222 -8.96 10.47 12.78
N ILE A 223 -8.04 9.75 12.14
CA ILE A 223 -7.84 9.78 10.69
C ILE A 223 -8.85 8.84 10.04
N PRO A 224 -9.55 9.24 8.95
CA PRO A 224 -10.44 8.35 8.24
C PRO A 224 -9.76 7.03 7.84
N PHE A 225 -10.41 5.92 8.13
CA PHE A 225 -9.98 4.59 7.74
C PHE A 225 -11.10 3.94 6.93
N PHE A 226 -10.80 3.52 5.70
CA PHE A 226 -11.76 2.81 4.85
C PHE A 226 -11.40 1.34 4.59
N LEU A 227 -12.41 0.45 4.57
CA LEU A 227 -12.31 -0.87 3.94
C LEU A 227 -13.01 -0.79 2.59
N CYS A 228 -12.29 -1.15 1.54
CA CYS A 228 -12.73 -1.04 0.15
C CYS A 228 -12.78 -2.44 -0.47
N LEU A 229 -13.97 -2.87 -0.89
CA LEU A 229 -14.17 -4.09 -1.67
C LEU A 229 -13.85 -3.80 -3.13
N VAL A 230 -13.02 -4.63 -3.74
CA VAL A 230 -12.77 -4.59 -5.18
C VAL A 230 -13.04 -5.95 -5.79
N ASN A 231 -13.66 -5.96 -6.98
CA ASN A 231 -13.74 -7.19 -7.76
C ASN A 231 -12.36 -7.44 -8.39
N HIS A 232 -11.73 -8.56 -8.00
CA HIS A 232 -10.39 -8.92 -8.48
C HIS A 232 -10.33 -9.08 -10.01
N GLU A 233 -11.43 -9.49 -10.65
CA GLU A 233 -11.51 -9.57 -12.11
C GLU A 233 -11.36 -8.18 -12.75
N THR A 234 -11.92 -7.14 -12.13
CA THR A 234 -11.78 -5.75 -12.59
C THR A 234 -10.34 -5.26 -12.46
N LEU A 235 -9.66 -5.60 -11.38
CA LEU A 235 -8.27 -5.19 -11.15
C LEU A 235 -7.30 -5.91 -12.12
N TYR A 236 -7.54 -7.20 -12.39
CA TYR A 236 -6.78 -7.95 -13.40
C TYR A 236 -7.07 -7.46 -14.83
N SER A 237 -8.33 -7.18 -15.15
CA SER A 237 -8.73 -6.58 -16.43
C SER A 237 -8.02 -5.25 -16.61
N GLN A 238 -8.06 -4.35 -15.61
CA GLN A 238 -7.43 -3.04 -15.70
C GLN A 238 -5.91 -3.10 -15.85
N VAL A 239 -5.24 -4.01 -15.14
CA VAL A 239 -3.79 -4.22 -15.33
C VAL A 239 -3.51 -4.78 -16.73
N THR A 240 -4.36 -5.66 -17.24
CA THR A 240 -4.24 -6.22 -18.59
C THR A 240 -4.48 -5.15 -19.65
N ASP A 241 -5.54 -4.34 -19.51
CA ASP A 241 -5.89 -3.23 -20.40
C ASP A 241 -4.80 -2.15 -20.41
N LEU A 242 -4.22 -1.85 -19.24
CA LEU A 242 -3.09 -0.94 -19.12
C LEU A 242 -1.85 -1.50 -19.83
N LYS A 243 -1.55 -2.78 -19.64
CA LYS A 243 -0.43 -3.45 -20.29
C LYS A 243 -0.57 -3.43 -21.82
N LEU A 244 -1.75 -3.79 -22.34
CA LEU A 244 -2.06 -3.73 -23.77
C LEU A 244 -1.98 -2.30 -24.32
N SER A 245 -2.33 -1.30 -23.51
CA SER A 245 -2.21 0.11 -23.92
C SER A 245 -0.76 0.59 -23.97
N VAL A 246 0.09 0.15 -23.04
CA VAL A 246 1.53 0.43 -23.04
C VAL A 246 2.22 -0.25 -24.23
N GLU A 247 1.86 -1.50 -24.54
CA GLU A 247 2.39 -2.23 -25.71
C GLU A 247 2.06 -1.49 -27.02
N ARG A 248 0.80 -1.09 -27.22
CA ARG A 248 0.38 -0.29 -28.40
C ARG A 248 1.09 1.06 -28.51
N LEU A 249 1.32 1.75 -27.39
CA LEU A 249 2.07 3.01 -27.38
C LEU A 249 3.54 2.80 -27.77
N THR A 250 4.12 1.68 -27.37
CA THR A 250 5.50 1.32 -27.70
C THR A 250 5.64 1.05 -29.19
N GLU A 251 4.74 0.24 -29.77
CA GLU A 251 4.68 -0.03 -31.21
C GLU A 251 4.50 1.25 -32.04
N THR A 252 3.61 2.15 -31.60
CA THR A 252 3.38 3.44 -32.27
C THR A 252 4.64 4.31 -32.25
N THR A 253 5.39 4.29 -31.13
CA THR A 253 6.63 5.07 -30.98
C THR A 253 7.73 4.52 -31.89
N GLU A 254 7.84 3.20 -32.02
CA GLU A 254 8.78 2.55 -32.94
C GLU A 254 8.45 2.89 -34.40
N GLY A 255 7.19 2.79 -34.82
CA GLY A 255 6.78 3.16 -36.18
C GLY A 255 7.02 4.64 -36.53
N LEU A 256 6.84 5.55 -35.56
CA LEU A 256 7.18 6.97 -35.73
C LEU A 256 8.69 7.18 -35.89
N LYS A 257 9.52 6.39 -35.21
CA LYS A 257 10.97 6.44 -35.33
C LYS A 257 11.42 5.99 -36.72
N GLU A 258 10.91 4.87 -37.22
CA GLU A 258 11.21 4.39 -38.58
C GLU A 258 10.78 5.40 -39.64
N THR A 259 9.60 6.00 -39.50
CA THR A 259 9.11 7.05 -40.40
C THR A 259 10.05 8.27 -40.39
N THR A 260 10.57 8.64 -39.22
CA THR A 260 11.50 9.76 -39.08
C THR A 260 12.86 9.46 -39.74
N GLU A 261 13.35 8.23 -39.61
CA GLU A 261 14.59 7.78 -40.27
C GLU A 261 14.44 7.77 -41.80
N GLY A 262 13.33 7.24 -42.33
CA GLY A 262 13.06 7.26 -43.77
C GLY A 262 12.89 8.68 -44.35
N LEU A 263 12.26 9.59 -43.60
CA LEU A 263 12.19 11.01 -43.98
C LEU A 263 13.57 11.68 -44.00
N LYS A 264 14.45 11.32 -43.06
CA LYS A 264 15.82 11.83 -43.01
C LYS A 264 16.63 11.37 -44.22
N GLU A 265 16.56 10.08 -44.55
CA GLU A 265 17.21 9.50 -45.74
C GLU A 265 16.69 10.15 -47.03
N THR A 266 15.37 10.32 -47.15
CA THR A 266 14.76 11.01 -48.30
C THR A 266 15.25 12.46 -48.40
N THR A 267 15.38 13.16 -47.27
CA THR A 267 15.87 14.54 -47.22
C THR A 267 17.34 14.64 -47.61
N GLU A 268 18.17 13.68 -47.18
CA GLU A 268 19.59 13.57 -47.56
C GLU A 268 19.73 13.29 -49.07
N GLY A 269 18.98 12.34 -49.63
CA GLY A 269 18.96 12.07 -51.06
C GLY A 269 18.51 13.28 -51.91
N LEU A 270 17.50 14.03 -51.44
CA LEU A 270 17.07 15.27 -52.10
C LEU A 270 18.16 16.35 -52.07
N LYS A 271 18.91 16.49 -50.97
CA LYS A 271 20.05 17.43 -50.89
C LYS A 271 21.14 17.06 -51.88
N GLU A 272 21.55 15.80 -51.94
CA GLU A 272 22.57 15.32 -52.89
C GLU A 272 22.14 15.57 -54.34
N THR A 273 20.88 15.28 -54.67
CA THR A 273 20.33 15.53 -56.01
C THR A 273 20.35 17.02 -56.36
N THR A 274 20.06 17.89 -55.40
CA THR A 274 20.06 19.35 -55.59
C THR A 274 21.49 19.91 -55.75
N GLU A 275 22.47 19.33 -55.05
CA GLU A 275 23.89 19.69 -55.18
C GLU A 275 24.47 19.25 -56.53
N GLY A 276 24.09 18.08 -57.04
CA GLY A 276 24.52 17.60 -58.37
C GLY A 276 23.91 18.35 -59.57
N LEU A 277 22.88 19.18 -59.33
CA LEU A 277 22.24 20.02 -60.34
C LEU A 277 22.81 21.45 -60.42
N LYS A 278 23.81 21.79 -59.58
CA LYS A 278 24.55 23.05 -59.60
C LYS A 278 25.87 22.92 -60.35
#